data_AF-A0A849Y4V0-F1
#
_entry.id   AF-A0A849Y4V0-F1
#
_cell.length_a   1.000
_cell.length_b   1.000
_cell.length_c   1.000
_cell.angle_alpha   90.00
_cell.angle_beta   90.00
_cell.angle_gamma   90.00
#
_symmetry.space_group_name_H-M   'P 1'
#
loop_
_entity.id
_entity.type
_entity.pdbx_description
1 polymer ?
#
loop_
_entity_poly.entity_id
_entity_poly.type
_entity_poly.pdbx_seq_one_letter_code
_entity_poly.pdbx_strand_id
1 'polypeptide(L)'
;ERACPYSAIRQYVECGARARRQWPANVVSSVHTREAHLEAIRTGPYGRCVWRCDNDVVDHQVVAMEFAGDVTATFTMTAFTNGGGRRLRVHGAEGELAFDEKKIVLRRFGEKTAETIAIPRETGGHGGGDNRAIRSWLEAIRQGDPSRVLTSAQESLRTHRIVFAAEQSRREKRAVEIEEEAAESKRVPSDASRGSEASSLSTRGG
;
A
#
# COMPACT_ATOMS: atom_id res chain seq x y z
N GLU A 1 5.81 -27.53 -21.56
CA GLU A 1 5.15 -26.21 -21.57
C GLU A 1 3.62 -26.36 -21.58
N ARG A 2 3.01 -27.03 -22.56
CA ARG A 2 1.53 -27.17 -22.72
C ARG A 2 0.71 -27.60 -21.49
N ALA A 3 1.26 -28.47 -20.63
CA ALA A 3 0.59 -28.90 -19.39
C ALA A 3 0.89 -28.01 -18.17
N CYS A 4 1.76 -27.01 -18.29
CA CYS A 4 2.17 -26.16 -17.18
C CYS A 4 1.02 -25.24 -16.75
N PRO A 5 0.68 -25.14 -15.46
CA PRO A 5 -0.29 -24.14 -14.97
C PRO A 5 0.13 -22.69 -15.28
N TYR A 6 1.44 -22.43 -15.34
CA TYR A 6 2.08 -21.13 -15.59
C TYR A 6 2.51 -20.91 -17.05
N SER A 7 1.84 -21.54 -18.02
CA SER A 7 2.13 -21.33 -19.45
C SER A 7 1.96 -19.86 -19.85
N ALA A 8 3.06 -19.18 -20.21
CA ALA A 8 3.03 -17.80 -20.69
C ALA A 8 2.20 -17.66 -21.99
N ILE A 9 2.25 -18.67 -22.87
CA ILE A 9 1.42 -18.69 -24.08
C ILE A 9 -0.05 -18.67 -23.70
N ARG A 10 -0.49 -19.58 -22.81
CA ARG A 10 -1.89 -19.65 -22.38
C ARG A 10 -2.34 -18.41 -21.60
N GLN A 11 -1.47 -17.89 -20.73
CA GLN A 11 -1.81 -16.74 -19.88
C GLN A 11 -1.82 -15.42 -20.64
N TYR A 12 -0.92 -15.22 -21.60
CA TYR A 12 -0.70 -13.91 -22.22
C TYR A 12 -1.06 -13.84 -23.71
N VAL A 13 -0.98 -14.95 -24.45
CA VAL A 13 -1.19 -14.95 -25.93
C VAL A 13 -2.56 -15.52 -26.29
N GLU A 14 -2.87 -16.69 -25.75
CA GLU A 14 -4.07 -17.48 -26.09
C GLU A 14 -5.23 -17.26 -25.09
N CYS A 15 -5.10 -16.31 -24.16
CA CYS A 15 -6.15 -15.98 -23.18
C CYS A 15 -7.38 -15.27 -23.77
N GLY A 16 -7.38 -14.99 -25.08
CA GLY A 16 -8.46 -14.30 -25.78
C GLY A 16 -8.29 -12.78 -25.84
N ALA A 17 -9.03 -12.12 -26.73
CA ALA A 17 -8.86 -10.69 -27.00
C ALA A 17 -9.24 -9.79 -25.80
N ARG A 18 -10.27 -10.18 -25.04
CA ARG A 18 -10.70 -9.43 -23.85
C ARG A 18 -9.69 -9.56 -22.71
N ALA A 19 -9.18 -10.76 -22.44
CA ALA A 19 -8.24 -11.00 -21.34
C ALA A 19 -6.87 -10.34 -21.60
N ARG A 20 -6.42 -10.24 -22.86
CA ARG A 20 -5.19 -9.51 -23.21
C ARG A 20 -5.19 -8.03 -22.79
N ARG A 21 -6.38 -7.42 -22.66
CA ARG A 21 -6.56 -6.03 -22.21
C ARG A 21 -6.74 -5.91 -20.70
N GLN A 22 -6.60 -7.01 -19.96
CA GLN A 22 -6.78 -7.05 -18.51
C GLN A 22 -5.54 -7.62 -17.83
N TRP A 23 -5.44 -7.36 -16.53
CA TRP A 23 -4.41 -7.99 -15.71
C TRP A 23 -4.57 -9.52 -15.75
N PRO A 24 -3.47 -10.28 -15.84
CA PRO A 24 -2.07 -9.82 -15.93
C PRO A 24 -1.57 -9.61 -17.37
N ALA A 25 -2.31 -10.00 -18.41
CA ALA A 25 -1.78 -9.98 -19.78
C ALA A 25 -1.51 -8.56 -20.31
N ASN A 26 -2.26 -7.55 -19.86
CA ASN A 26 -2.12 -6.17 -20.34
C ASN A 26 -0.78 -5.50 -20.00
N VAL A 27 -0.01 -6.02 -19.03
CA VAL A 27 1.32 -5.48 -18.73
C VAL A 27 2.43 -6.07 -19.61
N VAL A 28 2.13 -7.14 -20.35
CA VAL A 28 3.09 -7.81 -21.23
C VAL A 28 3.33 -7.00 -22.50
N SER A 29 2.32 -6.29 -23.01
CA SER A 29 2.40 -5.44 -24.20
C SER A 29 1.35 -4.35 -24.14
N SER A 30 1.70 -3.13 -24.56
CA SER A 30 0.74 -2.01 -24.75
C SER A 30 -0.15 -2.18 -25.98
N VAL A 31 0.28 -3.03 -26.93
CA VAL A 31 -0.50 -3.42 -28.10
C VAL A 31 -1.10 -4.81 -27.84
N HIS A 32 -2.42 -4.86 -27.63
CA HIS A 32 -3.10 -6.07 -27.17
C HIS A 32 -3.50 -7.05 -28.29
N THR A 33 -2.72 -7.13 -29.38
CA THR A 33 -2.88 -8.13 -30.45
C THR A 33 -2.17 -9.43 -30.08
N ARG A 34 -2.44 -10.51 -30.82
CA ARG A 34 -1.94 -11.85 -30.43
C ARG A 34 -0.46 -11.90 -30.76
N GLU A 35 -0.13 -11.32 -31.91
CA GLU A 35 1.18 -11.17 -32.50
C GLU A 35 2.08 -10.34 -31.58
N ALA A 36 1.59 -9.20 -31.08
CA ALA A 36 2.36 -8.35 -30.18
C ALA A 36 2.64 -9.03 -28.83
N HIS A 37 1.66 -9.74 -28.24
CA HIS A 37 1.90 -10.51 -27.02
C HIS A 37 2.86 -11.68 -27.25
N LEU A 38 2.74 -12.36 -28.40
CA LEU A 38 3.62 -13.46 -28.77
C LEU A 38 5.07 -12.98 -28.95
N GLU A 39 5.25 -11.81 -29.56
CA GLU A 39 6.55 -11.18 -29.69
C GLU A 39 7.12 -10.80 -28.31
N ALA A 40 6.30 -10.15 -27.47
CA ALA A 40 6.71 -9.73 -26.13
C ALA A 40 7.15 -10.90 -25.23
N ILE A 41 6.50 -12.08 -25.32
CA ILE A 41 6.97 -13.26 -24.57
C ILE A 41 8.19 -13.92 -25.20
N ARG A 42 8.45 -13.75 -26.51
CA ARG A 42 9.62 -14.33 -27.17
C ARG A 42 10.90 -13.57 -26.83
N THR A 43 10.83 -12.25 -26.84
CA THR A 43 12.02 -11.38 -26.69
C THR A 43 12.13 -10.75 -25.30
N GLY A 44 11.03 -10.68 -24.56
CA GLY A 44 10.97 -10.09 -23.24
C GLY A 44 11.06 -11.09 -22.08
N PRO A 45 11.08 -10.57 -20.84
CA PRO A 45 11.19 -11.41 -19.64
C PRO A 45 9.94 -12.26 -19.39
N TYR A 46 8.78 -11.88 -19.93
CA TYR A 46 7.48 -12.51 -19.65
C TYR A 46 7.31 -13.93 -20.23
N GLY A 47 8.15 -14.37 -21.17
CA GLY A 47 8.14 -15.77 -21.64
C GLY A 47 9.14 -16.68 -20.95
N ARG A 48 9.99 -16.15 -20.06
CA ARG A 48 10.93 -16.96 -19.29
C ARG A 48 10.16 -17.72 -18.21
N CYS A 49 10.47 -19.00 -18.06
CA CYS A 49 9.87 -19.80 -16.99
C CYS A 49 10.45 -19.34 -15.65
N VAL A 50 9.59 -18.86 -14.74
CA VAL A 50 9.98 -18.37 -13.39
C VAL A 50 10.71 -19.40 -12.53
N TRP A 51 10.60 -20.69 -12.87
CA TRP A 51 11.30 -21.80 -12.19
C TRP A 51 12.62 -22.19 -12.84
N ARG A 52 12.93 -21.65 -14.02
CA ARG A 52 14.12 -21.95 -14.82
C ARG A 52 14.85 -20.68 -15.24
N CYS A 53 14.68 -19.63 -14.46
CA CYS A 53 15.41 -18.38 -14.62
C CYS A 53 16.01 -17.96 -13.26
N ASP A 54 16.68 -16.83 -13.27
CA ASP A 54 17.28 -16.13 -12.13
C ASP A 54 16.27 -15.45 -11.22
N ASN A 55 15.05 -16.00 -11.10
CA ASN A 55 14.04 -15.46 -10.19
C ASN A 55 14.31 -15.91 -8.76
N ASP A 56 14.71 -14.99 -7.91
CA ASP A 56 15.01 -15.20 -6.49
C ASP A 56 13.92 -14.65 -5.55
N VAL A 57 12.80 -14.18 -6.12
CA VAL A 57 11.66 -13.66 -5.37
C VAL A 57 10.98 -14.81 -4.62
N VAL A 58 10.74 -14.59 -3.32
CA VAL A 58 10.01 -15.53 -2.47
C VAL A 58 8.55 -15.65 -2.91
N ASP A 59 8.05 -16.88 -2.97
CA ASP A 59 6.64 -17.17 -3.25
C ASP A 59 5.75 -17.09 -2.00
N HIS A 60 6.34 -17.22 -0.81
CA HIS A 60 5.69 -17.00 0.46
C HIS A 60 6.67 -16.44 1.49
N GLN A 61 6.19 -15.50 2.31
CA GLN A 61 6.96 -14.95 3.42
C GLN A 61 6.02 -14.58 4.56
N VAL A 62 6.41 -14.96 5.78
CA VAL A 62 5.75 -14.55 7.01
C VAL A 62 6.75 -13.71 7.80
N VAL A 63 6.36 -12.48 8.11
CA VAL A 63 7.17 -11.55 8.90
C VAL A 63 6.43 -11.27 10.20
N ALA A 64 7.04 -11.63 11.33
CA ALA A 64 6.59 -11.23 12.66
C ALA A 64 7.35 -9.96 13.06
N MET A 65 6.62 -8.97 13.57
CA MET A 65 7.15 -7.66 13.94
C MET A 65 6.65 -7.29 15.33
N GLU A 66 7.52 -6.63 16.08
CA GLU A 66 7.21 -5.96 17.33
C GLU A 66 7.45 -4.47 17.12
N PHE A 67 6.46 -3.66 17.50
CA PHE A 67 6.50 -2.21 17.46
C PHE A 67 6.58 -1.67 18.89
N ALA A 68 6.97 -0.40 19.02
CA ALA A 68 6.93 0.29 20.31
C ALA A 68 5.54 0.18 20.97
N GLY A 69 5.54 0.05 22.30
CA GLY A 69 4.32 -0.16 23.08
C GLY A 69 3.78 -1.59 23.01
N ASP A 70 4.65 -2.58 22.81
CA ASP A 70 4.35 -4.02 22.80
C ASP A 70 3.29 -4.43 21.75
N VAL A 71 3.11 -3.62 20.71
CA VAL A 71 2.20 -3.93 19.61
C VAL A 71 2.88 -4.92 18.69
N THR A 72 2.23 -6.07 18.46
CA THR A 72 2.75 -7.10 17.56
C THR A 72 1.95 -7.15 16.27
N ALA A 73 2.63 -7.48 15.17
CA ALA A 73 2.00 -7.72 13.88
C ALA A 73 2.60 -8.94 13.18
N THR A 74 1.78 -9.61 12.38
CA THR A 74 2.26 -10.62 11.45
C THR A 74 1.79 -10.27 10.04
N PHE A 75 2.73 -10.20 9.11
CA PHE A 75 2.46 -9.99 7.70
C PHE A 75 2.74 -11.27 6.92
N THR A 76 1.72 -11.79 6.23
CA THR A 76 1.83 -13.00 5.41
C THR A 76 1.59 -12.64 3.95
N MET A 77 2.60 -12.86 3.12
CA MET A 77 2.52 -12.75 1.67
C MET A 77 2.57 -14.15 1.06
N THR A 78 1.70 -14.42 0.08
CA THR A 78 1.75 -15.64 -0.74
C THR A 78 1.37 -15.33 -2.19
N ALA A 79 2.22 -15.77 -3.13
CA ALA A 79 2.00 -15.63 -4.56
C ALA A 79 0.95 -16.64 -5.08
N PHE A 80 0.84 -17.80 -4.44
CA PHE A 80 -0.01 -18.90 -4.90
C PHE A 80 -1.29 -18.99 -4.07
N THR A 81 -2.27 -18.16 -4.44
CA THR A 81 -3.60 -18.16 -3.82
C THR A 81 -4.70 -18.04 -4.87
N ASN A 82 -5.78 -18.81 -4.69
CA ASN A 82 -6.95 -18.74 -5.56
C ASN A 82 -7.87 -17.55 -5.22
N GLY A 83 -7.83 -17.08 -3.96
CA GLY A 83 -8.72 -16.04 -3.46
C GLY A 83 -8.15 -14.62 -3.56
N GLY A 84 -6.84 -14.49 -3.75
CA GLY A 84 -6.14 -13.20 -3.81
C GLY A 84 -6.49 -12.25 -2.66
N GLY A 85 -6.27 -10.97 -2.93
CA GLY A 85 -6.74 -9.84 -2.15
C GLY A 85 -6.00 -9.61 -0.83
N ARG A 86 -6.25 -8.45 -0.24
CA ARG A 86 -5.72 -8.04 1.05
C ARG A 86 -6.69 -8.40 2.16
N ARG A 87 -6.15 -8.93 3.26
CA ARG A 87 -6.91 -9.18 4.49
C ARG A 87 -6.16 -8.55 5.65
N LEU A 88 -6.91 -7.97 6.57
CA LEU A 88 -6.37 -7.38 7.79
C LEU A 88 -7.23 -7.82 8.97
N ARG A 89 -6.58 -8.15 10.08
CA ARG A 89 -7.21 -8.27 11.39
C ARG A 89 -6.44 -7.42 12.40
N VAL A 90 -7.17 -6.66 13.19
CA VAL A 90 -6.63 -5.83 14.28
C VAL A 90 -7.36 -6.24 15.54
N HIS A 91 -6.61 -6.50 16.60
CA HIS A 91 -7.13 -6.84 17.91
C HIS A 91 -6.78 -5.72 18.88
N GLY A 92 -7.78 -5.24 19.62
CA GLY A 92 -7.62 -4.22 20.64
C GLY A 92 -8.29 -4.64 21.95
N ALA A 93 -8.13 -3.82 22.99
CA ALA A 93 -8.70 -4.09 24.31
C ALA A 93 -10.24 -4.10 24.32
N GLU A 94 -10.87 -3.33 23.43
CA GLU A 94 -12.32 -3.14 23.40
C GLU A 94 -13.01 -3.91 22.25
N GLY A 95 -12.25 -4.62 21.42
CA GLY A 95 -12.81 -5.31 20.27
C GLY A 95 -11.82 -5.71 19.21
N GLU A 96 -12.36 -6.10 18.05
CA GLU A 96 -11.60 -6.51 16.88
C GLU A 96 -12.16 -5.90 15.59
N LEU A 97 -11.28 -5.71 14.63
CA LEU A 97 -11.59 -5.25 13.27
C LEU A 97 -11.10 -6.28 12.26
N ALA A 98 -11.92 -6.60 11.27
CA ALA A 98 -11.55 -7.45 10.14
C ALA A 98 -11.86 -6.78 8.80
N PHE A 99 -10.98 -6.95 7.82
CA PHE A 99 -11.13 -6.40 6.45
C PHE A 99 -10.80 -7.46 5.39
N ASP A 100 -11.54 -7.46 4.27
CA ASP A 100 -11.40 -8.40 3.14
C ASP A 100 -11.56 -7.77 1.74
N GLU A 101 -11.21 -6.49 1.58
CA GLU A 101 -11.41 -5.64 0.39
C GLU A 101 -12.86 -5.29 0.02
N LYS A 102 -13.85 -6.03 0.52
CA LYS A 102 -15.28 -5.74 0.25
C LYS A 102 -15.96 -5.06 1.42
N LYS A 103 -15.46 -5.27 2.63
CA LYS A 103 -16.04 -4.73 3.85
C LYS A 103 -15.02 -4.61 4.96
N ILE A 104 -15.38 -3.80 5.94
CA ILE A 104 -14.79 -3.78 7.27
C ILE A 104 -15.87 -4.28 8.23
N VAL A 105 -15.50 -5.20 9.12
CA VAL A 105 -16.37 -5.69 10.18
C VAL A 105 -15.74 -5.32 11.51
N LEU A 106 -16.45 -4.53 12.30
CA LEU A 106 -16.04 -4.12 13.64
C LEU A 106 -16.90 -4.85 14.67
N ARG A 107 -16.24 -5.48 15.65
CA ARG A 107 -16.89 -6.16 16.78
C ARG A 107 -16.36 -5.56 18.06
N ARG A 108 -17.22 -4.89 18.81
CA ARG A 108 -16.91 -4.40 20.16
C ARG A 108 -17.26 -5.48 21.17
N PHE A 109 -16.41 -5.68 22.16
CA PHE A 109 -16.68 -6.66 23.21
C PHE A 109 -17.85 -6.18 24.09
N GLY A 110 -18.69 -7.13 24.53
CA GLY A 110 -19.92 -6.83 25.28
C GLY A 110 -21.13 -6.50 24.39
N GLU A 111 -20.93 -6.19 23.11
CA GLU A 111 -22.02 -6.01 22.15
C GLU A 111 -22.42 -7.35 21.51
N LYS A 112 -23.72 -7.51 21.22
CA LYS A 112 -24.24 -8.72 20.55
C LYS A 112 -24.19 -8.64 19.02
N THR A 113 -23.89 -7.45 18.48
CA THR A 113 -23.96 -7.16 17.05
C THR A 113 -22.62 -6.65 16.54
N ALA A 114 -22.30 -6.98 15.29
CA ALA A 114 -21.15 -6.42 14.60
C ALA A 114 -21.59 -5.27 13.69
N GLU A 115 -20.79 -4.22 13.63
CA GLU A 115 -20.94 -3.16 12.63
C GLU A 115 -20.25 -3.61 11.33
N THR A 116 -20.94 -3.52 10.20
CA THR A 116 -20.38 -3.86 8.89
C THR A 116 -20.40 -2.65 7.98
N ILE A 117 -19.23 -2.18 7.59
CA ILE A 117 -19.04 -1.08 6.65
C ILE A 117 -18.73 -1.70 5.28
N ALA A 118 -19.64 -1.54 4.32
CA ALA A 118 -19.43 -2.00 2.96
C ALA A 118 -18.45 -1.06 2.24
N ILE A 119 -17.46 -1.63 1.55
CA ILE A 119 -16.53 -0.89 0.73
C ILE A 119 -17.04 -0.93 -0.72
N PRO A 120 -17.36 0.23 -1.31
CA PRO A 120 -17.83 0.27 -2.69
C PRO A 120 -16.73 -0.17 -3.65
N ARG A 121 -17.11 -0.84 -4.73
CA ARG A 121 -16.19 -1.14 -5.80
C ARG A 121 -15.84 0.14 -6.55
N GLU A 122 -14.55 0.40 -6.66
CA GLU A 122 -14.02 1.44 -7.54
C GLU A 122 -13.37 0.83 -8.78
N THR A 123 -13.43 1.57 -9.88
CA THR A 123 -12.82 1.19 -11.15
C THR A 123 -11.44 1.83 -11.31
N GLY A 124 -10.62 1.26 -12.20
CA GLY A 124 -9.25 1.72 -12.45
C GLY A 124 -8.20 0.82 -11.80
N GLY A 125 -6.93 1.23 -11.93
CA GLY A 125 -5.78 0.51 -11.39
C GLY A 125 -5.85 0.40 -9.86
N HIS A 126 -5.51 -0.78 -9.33
CA HIS A 126 -5.44 -1.08 -7.90
C HIS A 126 -6.69 -0.70 -7.09
N GLY A 127 -7.89 -0.88 -7.65
CA GLY A 127 -9.15 -0.54 -6.99
C GLY A 127 -9.37 0.97 -6.85
N GLY A 128 -8.92 1.74 -7.84
CA GLY A 128 -9.05 3.20 -7.89
C GLY A 128 -7.96 3.96 -7.13
N GLY A 129 -7.07 3.27 -6.41
CA GLY A 129 -5.99 3.86 -5.63
C GLY A 129 -5.06 4.75 -6.46
N ASP A 130 -4.67 4.28 -7.64
CA ASP A 130 -3.75 5.01 -8.54
C ASP A 130 -4.35 6.37 -8.96
N ASN A 131 -5.63 6.38 -9.33
CA ASN A 131 -6.32 7.59 -9.74
C ASN A 131 -6.43 8.60 -8.59
N ARG A 132 -6.70 8.13 -7.36
CA ARG A 132 -6.77 9.01 -6.18
C ARG A 132 -5.40 9.59 -5.83
N ALA A 133 -4.34 8.78 -5.89
CA ALA A 133 -2.97 9.24 -5.65
C ALA A 133 -2.55 10.32 -6.65
N ILE A 134 -2.75 10.09 -7.95
CA ILE A 134 -2.42 11.07 -8.99
C ILE A 134 -3.27 12.34 -8.85
N ARG A 135 -4.57 12.22 -8.55
CA ARG A 135 -5.44 13.39 -8.33
C ARG A 135 -4.96 14.22 -7.14
N SER A 136 -4.67 13.61 -6.01
CA SER A 136 -4.15 14.27 -4.81
C SER A 136 -2.85 15.03 -5.12
N TRP A 137 -1.93 14.41 -5.87
CA TRP A 137 -0.70 15.05 -6.31
C TRP A 137 -0.93 16.24 -7.26
N LEU A 138 -1.80 16.10 -8.27
CA LEU A 138 -2.13 17.19 -9.19
C LEU A 138 -2.80 18.36 -8.46
N GLU A 139 -3.69 18.08 -7.50
CA GLU A 139 -4.30 19.12 -6.66
C GLU A 139 -3.28 19.83 -5.79
N ALA A 140 -2.31 19.11 -5.23
CA ALA A 140 -1.22 19.69 -4.44
C ALA A 140 -0.42 20.70 -5.28
N ILE A 141 -0.06 20.34 -6.52
CA ILE A 141 0.64 21.24 -7.45
C ILE A 141 -0.23 22.43 -7.80
N ARG A 142 -1.47 22.20 -8.22
CA ARG A 142 -2.38 23.26 -8.69
C ARG A 142 -2.67 24.30 -7.61
N GLN A 143 -2.68 23.90 -6.34
CA GLN A 143 -3.00 24.76 -5.21
C GLN A 143 -1.76 25.27 -4.47
N GLY A 144 -0.57 24.77 -4.78
CA GLY A 144 0.64 25.04 -4.01
C GLY A 144 0.54 24.53 -2.57
N ASP A 145 -0.19 23.43 -2.34
CA ASP A 145 -0.48 22.89 -1.01
C ASP A 145 0.05 21.45 -0.88
N PRO A 146 1.27 21.28 -0.31
CA PRO A 146 1.87 19.96 -0.10
C PRO A 146 1.09 19.06 0.85
N SER A 147 0.23 19.60 1.72
CA SER A 147 -0.52 18.79 2.69
C SER A 147 -1.52 17.83 2.04
N ARG A 148 -1.86 18.07 0.77
CA ARG A 148 -2.70 17.18 -0.03
C ARG A 148 -2.03 15.85 -0.37
N VAL A 149 -0.70 15.77 -0.33
CA VAL A 149 0.05 14.53 -0.50
C VAL A 149 0.19 13.85 0.85
N LEU A 150 -0.60 12.80 1.08
CA LEU A 150 -0.71 12.14 2.39
C LEU A 150 0.56 11.41 2.83
N THR A 151 1.44 11.04 1.89
CA THR A 151 2.64 10.26 2.17
C THR A 151 3.85 10.96 1.56
N SER A 152 4.76 11.44 2.40
CA SER A 152 6.01 12.05 1.96
C SER A 152 7.03 11.00 1.51
N ALA A 153 8.10 11.45 0.86
CA ALA A 153 9.23 10.60 0.54
C ALA A 153 9.88 10.03 1.82
N GLN A 154 9.94 10.83 2.89
CA GLN A 154 10.48 10.41 4.19
C GLN A 154 9.61 9.32 4.84
N GLU A 155 8.28 9.46 4.81
CA GLU A 155 7.36 8.43 5.32
C GLU A 155 7.45 7.15 4.48
N SER A 156 7.59 7.29 3.16
CA SER A 156 7.82 6.15 2.27
C SER A 156 9.14 5.44 2.62
N LEU A 157 10.22 6.19 2.86
CA LEU A 157 11.52 5.62 3.23
C LEU A 157 11.44 4.87 4.57
N ARG A 158 10.76 5.45 5.57
CA ARG A 158 10.55 4.81 6.88
C ARG A 158 9.88 3.45 6.76
N THR A 159 8.81 3.35 5.97
CA THR A 159 8.12 2.08 5.74
C THR A 159 8.96 1.07 4.94
N HIS A 160 9.83 1.52 4.03
CA HIS A 160 10.75 0.64 3.31
C HIS A 160 11.85 0.03 4.21
N ARG A 161 12.21 0.68 5.33
CA ARG A 161 13.16 0.08 6.29
C ARG A 161 12.65 -1.25 6.84
N ILE A 162 11.34 -1.38 7.06
CA ILE A 162 10.73 -2.64 7.47
C ILE A 162 10.96 -3.73 6.43
N VAL A 163 10.86 -3.39 5.14
CA VAL A 163 11.09 -4.33 4.03
C VAL A 163 12.55 -4.79 4.01
N PHE A 164 13.50 -3.85 4.14
CA PHE A 164 14.93 -4.18 4.17
C PHE A 164 15.30 -5.03 5.39
N ALA A 165 14.76 -4.70 6.57
CA ALA A 165 14.98 -5.49 7.78
C ALA A 165 14.37 -6.89 7.67
N ALA A 166 13.17 -7.02 7.07
CA ALA A 166 12.55 -8.32 6.82
C ALA A 166 13.38 -9.17 5.86
N GLU A 167 13.96 -8.58 4.82
CA GLU A 167 14.84 -9.29 3.88
C GLU A 167 16.18 -9.67 4.53
N GLN A 168 16.77 -8.78 5.33
CA GLN A 168 17.95 -9.10 6.12
C GLN A 168 17.68 -10.25 7.09
N SER A 169 16.57 -10.17 7.83
CA SER A 169 16.12 -11.22 8.75
C SER A 169 15.96 -12.57 8.05
N ARG A 170 15.36 -12.58 6.85
CA ARG A 170 15.20 -13.79 6.04
C ARG A 170 16.53 -14.42 5.65
N ARG A 171 17.51 -13.62 5.24
CA ARG A 171 18.84 -14.09 4.81
C ARG A 171 19.67 -14.59 5.98
N GLU A 172 19.66 -13.84 7.08
CA GLU A 172 20.50 -14.10 8.25
C GLU A 172 19.84 -15.04 9.28
N LYS A 173 18.55 -15.32 9.13
CA LYS A 173 17.75 -16.19 10.01
C LYS A 173 17.73 -15.72 11.46
N ARG A 174 17.57 -14.41 11.67
CA ARG A 174 17.52 -13.79 13.00
C ARG A 174 16.59 -12.58 13.04
N ALA A 175 16.22 -12.14 14.23
CA ALA A 175 15.57 -10.85 14.43
C ALA A 175 16.51 -9.69 14.04
N VAL A 176 15.93 -8.62 13.50
CA VAL A 176 16.63 -7.39 13.11
C VAL A 176 15.90 -6.23 13.76
N GLU A 177 16.62 -5.48 14.59
CA GLU A 177 16.11 -4.24 15.16
C GLU A 177 16.16 -3.12 14.13
N ILE A 178 15.12 -2.27 14.14
CA ILE A 178 15.03 -1.10 13.27
C ILE A 178 15.15 0.11 14.18
N GLU A 179 16.23 0.87 14.05
CA GLU A 179 16.40 2.12 14.78
C GLU A 179 15.42 3.18 14.26
N GLU A 180 14.68 3.83 15.16
CA GLU A 180 13.89 5.00 14.82
C GLU A 180 14.81 6.21 14.67
N GLU A 181 14.81 6.83 13.50
CA GLU A 181 15.37 8.18 13.37
C GLU A 181 14.47 9.15 14.12
N ALA A 182 15.06 9.91 15.04
CA ALA A 182 14.38 10.96 15.79
C ALA A 182 13.55 11.83 14.83
N ALA A 183 12.24 11.84 15.03
CA ALA A 183 11.36 12.66 14.22
C ALA A 183 11.78 14.13 14.40
N GLU A 184 12.24 14.74 13.31
CA GLU A 184 12.51 16.18 13.29
C GLU A 184 11.17 16.88 13.59
N SER A 185 11.07 17.37 14.83
CA SER A 185 9.87 17.95 15.39
C SER A 185 9.47 19.17 14.55
N LYS A 186 8.48 19.02 13.66
CA LYS A 186 7.75 20.15 13.09
C LYS A 186 6.91 20.81 14.20
N ARG A 187 7.57 21.55 15.09
CA ARG A 187 6.92 22.58 15.90
C ARG A 187 6.53 23.68 14.93
N VAL A 188 5.25 23.73 14.57
CA VAL A 188 4.65 24.96 14.06
C VAL A 188 4.68 25.96 15.22
N PRO A 189 5.35 27.13 15.09
CA PRO A 189 5.28 28.14 16.13
C PRO A 189 3.83 28.61 16.24
N SER A 190 3.22 28.45 17.42
CA SER A 190 1.98 29.13 17.74
C SER A 190 2.32 30.61 17.92
N ASP A 191 1.98 31.44 16.94
CA ASP A 191 2.04 32.89 17.11
C ASP A 191 0.88 33.31 18.03
N ALA A 192 1.16 33.29 19.33
CA ALA A 192 0.31 33.87 20.36
C ALA A 192 1.11 34.98 21.05
N SER A 193 1.37 36.06 20.33
CA SER A 193 1.66 37.36 20.94
C SER A 193 1.20 38.52 20.05
N ARG A 194 -0.09 38.85 20.13
CA ARG A 194 -0.51 40.25 19.96
C ARG A 194 -0.91 40.76 21.32
N GLY A 195 -0.07 41.66 21.81
CA GLY A 195 -0.06 42.19 23.16
C GLY A 195 -1.32 42.97 23.50
N SER A 196 -1.60 42.95 24.79
CA SER A 196 -2.35 43.99 25.46
C SER A 196 -1.58 45.31 25.39
N GLU A 197 -2.22 46.35 24.87
CA GLU A 197 -1.96 47.72 25.32
C GLU A 197 -3.32 48.38 25.57
N ALA A 198 -3.76 48.29 26.82
CA ALA A 198 -4.74 49.21 27.36
C ALA A 198 -3.99 50.51 27.69
N SER A 199 -4.08 51.49 26.80
CA SER A 199 -3.62 52.85 27.09
C SER A 199 -4.74 53.62 27.80
N SER A 200 -4.58 53.77 29.10
CA SER A 200 -5.29 54.77 29.90
C SER A 200 -4.70 56.15 29.61
N LEU A 201 -5.48 57.06 29.03
CA LEU A 201 -5.22 58.49 29.13
C LEU A 201 -6.50 59.27 29.41
N SER A 202 -6.50 59.79 30.63
CA SER A 202 -7.29 60.91 31.11
C SER A 202 -6.99 62.17 30.33
N THR A 203 -8.02 62.88 29.87
CA THR A 203 -8.03 64.34 29.78
C THR A 203 -9.40 64.89 30.15
N ARG A 204 -9.37 65.79 31.14
CA ARG A 204 -10.45 66.69 31.56
C ARG A 204 -10.70 67.79 30.52
N GLY A 205 -11.94 68.30 30.49
CA GLY A 205 -12.23 69.73 30.34
C GLY A 205 -12.81 70.18 29.00
N GLY A 206 -14.02 70.75 29.03
CA GLY A 206 -14.68 71.44 27.91
C GLY A 206 -16.15 71.08 27.80
#